data_AF-A0A818P0D2-F1
#
_entry.id   AF-A0A818P0D2-F1
#
_cell.length_a   1.000
_cell.length_b   1.000
_cell.length_c   1.000
_cell.angle_alpha   90.00
_cell.angle_beta   90.00
_cell.angle_gamma   90.00
#
_symmetry.space_group_name_H-M   'P 1'
#
loop_
_entity.id
_entity.type
_entity.pdbx_description
1 polymer ?
#
loop_
_entity_poly.entity_id
_entity_poly.type
_entity_poly.pdbx_seq_one_letter_code
_entity_poly.pdbx_strand_id
1 'polypeptide(L)'
;MGSANSRTALRTLIHALINGQSLPHIFLTLNPVDIHSPVALYFAGVKLDLDNIQIEQLINTYKRAEIIAFHPVATAKFFHLLITNILNTMIIDGVLGPIKAYFGTAESQGRGSLHLHLLIWLGHDMKLADMEERIQDANFRDKLKAYLEDIIKEDLDDFKDKHAFEDSNVPRSFNTPIRLS
;
A
#
# COMPACT_ATOMS: atom_id res chain seq x y z
N MET A 1 1.88 9.41 14.48
CA MET A 1 3.13 10.17 14.26
C MET A 1 2.88 11.68 14.13
N GLY A 2 2.21 12.29 15.13
CA GLY A 2 1.71 13.67 14.97
C GLY A 2 2.61 14.78 15.53
N SER A 3 3.43 14.51 16.55
CA SER A 3 4.25 15.53 17.22
C SER A 3 5.72 15.50 16.76
N ALA A 4 6.40 16.66 16.85
CA ALA A 4 7.83 16.76 16.57
C ALA A 4 8.66 15.80 17.45
N ASN A 5 8.30 15.68 18.74
CA ASN A 5 8.95 14.77 19.68
C ASN A 5 8.81 13.31 19.26
N SER A 6 7.60 12.89 18.84
CA SER A 6 7.36 11.52 18.36
C SER A 6 8.19 11.21 17.11
N ARG A 7 8.30 12.16 16.17
CA ARG A 7 9.13 12.00 14.97
C ARG A 7 10.61 11.87 15.31
N THR A 8 11.10 12.68 16.25
CA THR A 8 12.49 12.58 16.73
C THR A 8 12.78 11.23 17.38
N ALA A 9 11.89 10.74 18.24
CA ALA A 9 12.05 9.44 18.88
C ALA A 9 12.12 8.29 17.85
N LEU A 10 11.23 8.29 16.85
CA LEU A 10 11.25 7.29 15.77
C LEU A 10 12.54 7.38 14.95
N ARG A 11 13.01 8.59 14.65
CA ARG A 11 14.28 8.79 13.96
C ARG A 11 15.47 8.24 14.76
N THR A 12 15.48 8.43 16.08
CA THR A 12 16.50 7.85 16.96
C THR A 12 16.51 6.33 16.89
N LEU A 13 15.33 5.68 16.89
CA LEU A 13 15.23 4.23 16.75
C LEU A 13 15.77 3.75 15.40
N ILE A 14 15.44 4.46 14.31
CA ILE A 14 15.97 4.15 12.97
C ILE A 14 17.49 4.28 12.95
N HIS A 15 18.07 5.33 13.53
CA HIS A 15 19.53 5.48 13.60
C HIS A 15 20.20 4.38 14.42
N ALA A 16 19.60 3.97 15.54
CA ALA A 16 20.11 2.86 16.35
C ALA A 16 20.12 1.55 15.55
N LEU A 17 19.06 1.27 14.79
CA LEU A 17 18.99 0.11 13.90
C LEU A 17 20.02 0.19 12.78
N ILE A 18 20.21 1.36 12.16
CA ILE A 18 21.23 1.53 11.12
C ILE A 18 22.63 1.22 11.66
N ASN A 19 22.94 1.72 12.86
CA ASN A 19 24.23 1.46 13.51
C ASN A 19 24.45 -0.03 13.83
N GLY A 20 23.39 -0.79 14.16
CA GLY A 20 23.48 -2.21 14.50
C GLY A 20 23.32 -3.20 13.34
N GLN A 21 22.55 -2.82 12.31
CA GLN A 21 22.07 -3.74 11.27
C GLN A 21 22.49 -3.36 9.86
N SER A 22 23.27 -2.29 9.66
CA SER A 22 23.58 -1.64 8.38
C SER A 22 22.40 -0.86 7.80
N LEU A 23 22.43 -0.46 6.52
CA LEU A 23 21.31 0.26 5.92
C LEU A 23 20.10 -0.66 5.69
N PRO A 24 18.87 -0.15 5.76
CA PRO A 24 17.69 -0.91 5.38
C PRO A 24 17.77 -1.29 3.89
N HIS A 25 17.28 -2.48 3.56
CA HIS A 25 17.32 -3.01 2.20
C HIS A 25 16.03 -2.68 1.45
N ILE A 26 14.90 -2.66 2.15
CA ILE A 26 13.58 -2.38 1.58
C ILE A 26 12.89 -1.27 2.38
N PHE A 27 12.36 -0.30 1.64
CA PHE A 27 11.35 0.63 2.14
C PHE A 27 9.99 0.22 1.55
N LEU A 28 9.03 -0.07 2.41
CA LEU A 28 7.71 -0.59 2.02
C LEU A 28 6.62 0.27 2.66
N THR A 29 5.61 0.62 1.86
CA THR A 29 4.39 1.27 2.36
C THR A 29 3.19 0.36 2.12
N LEU A 30 2.45 0.03 3.18
CA LEU A 30 1.20 -0.72 3.10
C LEU A 30 0.04 0.24 3.37
N ASN A 31 -0.72 0.56 2.33
CA ASN A 31 -1.88 1.47 2.39
C ASN A 31 -3.18 0.72 2.05
N PRO A 32 -3.72 -0.09 2.96
CA PRO A 32 -4.93 -0.84 2.70
C PRO A 32 -6.16 0.08 2.63
N VAL A 33 -7.00 -0.16 1.63
CA VAL A 33 -8.25 0.60 1.45
C VAL A 33 -9.38 -0.09 2.21
N ASP A 34 -9.87 0.56 3.26
CA ASP A 34 -10.94 0.07 4.13
C ASP A 34 -12.33 0.15 3.50
N ILE A 35 -12.61 1.19 2.70
CA ILE A 35 -13.91 1.42 2.02
C ILE A 35 -14.37 0.21 1.18
N HIS A 36 -13.42 -0.49 0.57
CA HIS A 36 -13.70 -1.62 -0.31
C HIS A 36 -13.54 -2.98 0.36
N SER A 37 -13.14 -3.00 1.63
CA SER A 37 -12.87 -4.24 2.37
C SER A 37 -14.16 -4.82 3.00
N PRO A 38 -14.59 -6.02 2.61
CA PRO A 38 -15.69 -6.73 3.27
C PRO A 38 -15.39 -6.99 4.75
N VAL A 39 -14.12 -7.20 5.11
CA VAL A 39 -13.68 -7.41 6.49
C VAL A 39 -13.85 -6.12 7.32
N ALA A 40 -13.55 -4.95 6.74
CA ALA A 40 -13.79 -3.67 7.42
C ALA A 40 -15.30 -3.43 7.65
N LEU A 41 -16.13 -3.74 6.67
CA LEU A 41 -17.59 -3.65 6.78
C LEU A 41 -18.16 -4.63 7.82
N TYR A 42 -17.64 -5.85 7.86
CA TYR A 42 -17.99 -6.84 8.88
C TYR A 42 -17.69 -6.32 10.29
N PHE A 43 -16.50 -5.74 10.51
CA PHE A 43 -16.18 -5.10 11.79
C PHE A 43 -17.05 -3.88 12.11
N ALA A 44 -17.59 -3.21 11.09
CA ALA A 44 -18.56 -2.12 11.25
C ALA A 44 -20.00 -2.63 11.52
N GLY A 45 -20.20 -3.95 11.65
CA GLY A 45 -21.50 -4.54 11.98
C GLY A 45 -22.40 -4.79 10.77
N VAL A 46 -21.89 -4.66 9.54
CA VAL A 46 -22.62 -5.05 8.34
C VAL A 46 -22.73 -6.57 8.33
N LYS A 47 -23.96 -7.09 8.23
CA LYS A 47 -24.20 -8.53 8.11
C LYS A 47 -23.71 -9.00 6.74
N LEU A 48 -22.57 -9.68 6.74
CA LEU A 48 -21.92 -10.24 5.56
C LEU A 48 -21.60 -11.70 5.82
N ASP A 49 -21.83 -12.52 4.80
CA ASP A 49 -21.27 -13.86 4.74
C ASP A 49 -19.83 -13.75 4.21
N LEU A 50 -18.85 -13.97 5.07
CA LEU A 50 -17.43 -13.85 4.71
C LEU A 50 -16.95 -15.05 3.88
N ASP A 51 -17.66 -16.18 3.91
CA ASP A 51 -17.33 -17.38 3.14
C ASP A 51 -17.88 -17.31 1.71
N ASN A 52 -18.86 -16.43 1.45
CA ASN A 52 -19.50 -16.24 0.15
C ASN A 52 -19.70 -14.75 -0.18
N ILE A 53 -18.59 -14.02 -0.34
CA ILE A 53 -18.61 -12.60 -0.65
C ILE A 53 -18.95 -12.38 -2.12
N GLN A 54 -20.09 -11.75 -2.39
CA GLN A 54 -20.45 -11.27 -3.73
C GLN A 54 -20.18 -9.77 -3.81
N ILE A 55 -19.04 -9.40 -4.39
CA ILE A 55 -18.54 -8.01 -4.45
C ILE A 55 -19.56 -7.09 -5.13
N GLU A 56 -20.26 -7.59 -6.14
CA GLU A 56 -21.28 -6.89 -6.93
C GLU A 56 -22.56 -6.62 -6.12
N GLN A 57 -22.80 -7.42 -5.08
CA GLN A 57 -23.94 -7.25 -4.17
C GLN A 57 -23.60 -6.38 -2.96
N LEU A 58 -22.34 -5.96 -2.82
CA LEU A 58 -21.98 -5.02 -1.78
C LEU A 58 -22.70 -3.69 -2.02
N ILE A 59 -23.04 -3.04 -0.92
CA ILE A 59 -23.65 -1.72 -0.93
C ILE A 59 -22.77 -0.76 -1.74
N ASN A 60 -23.38 0.20 -2.43
CA ASN A 60 -22.65 1.15 -3.26
C ASN A 60 -21.50 1.84 -2.50
N THR A 61 -20.49 2.29 -3.25
CA THR A 61 -19.24 2.87 -2.70
C THR A 61 -19.49 4.04 -1.74
N TYR A 62 -20.45 4.91 -2.04
CA TYR A 62 -20.76 6.05 -1.19
C TYR A 62 -21.25 5.61 0.19
N LYS A 63 -22.19 4.66 0.24
CA LYS A 63 -22.75 4.15 1.49
C LYS A 63 -21.71 3.35 2.29
N ARG A 64 -20.81 2.63 1.63
CA ARG A 64 -19.65 1.99 2.29
C ARG A 64 -18.75 3.03 2.94
N ALA A 65 -18.40 4.10 2.22
CA ALA A 65 -17.58 5.18 2.76
C ALA A 65 -18.25 5.86 3.95
N GLU A 66 -19.56 6.08 3.89
CA GLU A 66 -20.35 6.60 5.02
C GLU A 66 -20.26 5.67 6.24
N ILE A 67 -20.53 4.37 6.08
CA ILE A 67 -20.44 3.39 7.17
C ILE A 67 -19.04 3.39 7.80
N ILE A 68 -18.00 3.35 6.99
CA ILE A 68 -16.60 3.33 7.43
C ILE A 68 -16.26 4.60 8.22
N ALA A 69 -16.69 5.77 7.74
CA ALA A 69 -16.47 7.04 8.43
C ALA A 69 -17.12 7.09 9.82
N PHE A 70 -18.29 6.46 10.00
CA PHE A 70 -18.97 6.36 11.30
C PHE A 70 -18.37 5.30 12.24
N HIS A 71 -17.50 4.40 11.75
CA HIS A 71 -16.96 3.28 12.53
C HIS A 71 -15.41 3.26 12.55
N PRO A 72 -14.74 4.28 13.11
CA PRO A 72 -13.26 4.36 13.13
C PRO A 72 -12.58 3.23 13.92
N VAL A 73 -13.29 2.58 14.85
CA VAL A 73 -12.76 1.40 15.54
C VAL A 73 -12.73 0.18 14.63
N ALA A 74 -13.72 0.05 13.73
CA ALA A 74 -13.76 -1.04 12.75
C ALA A 74 -12.59 -0.92 11.75
N THR A 75 -12.28 0.30 11.31
CA THR A 75 -11.14 0.55 10.41
C THR A 75 -9.81 0.24 11.08
N ALA A 76 -9.64 0.63 12.35
CA ALA A 76 -8.44 0.30 13.13
C ALA A 76 -8.28 -1.23 13.33
N LYS A 77 -9.37 -1.96 13.60
CA LYS A 77 -9.35 -3.43 13.71
C LYS A 77 -8.98 -4.10 12.40
N PHE A 78 -9.59 -3.68 11.29
CA PHE A 78 -9.27 -4.16 9.95
C PHE A 78 -7.79 -3.93 9.63
N PHE A 79 -7.31 -2.70 9.83
CA PHE A 79 -5.91 -2.35 9.60
C PHE A 79 -4.98 -3.24 10.43
N HIS A 80 -5.23 -3.36 11.73
CA HIS A 80 -4.40 -4.17 12.61
C HIS A 80 -4.37 -5.65 12.19
N LEU A 81 -5.53 -6.24 11.88
CA LEU A 81 -5.63 -7.63 11.44
C LEU A 81 -4.84 -7.86 10.14
N LEU A 82 -5.07 -7.01 9.14
CA LEU A 82 -4.44 -7.14 7.84
C LEU A 82 -2.92 -6.98 7.93
N ILE A 83 -2.46 -5.93 8.62
CA ILE A 83 -1.03 -5.67 8.78
C ILE A 83 -0.34 -6.79 9.57
N THR A 84 -0.96 -7.28 10.64
CA THR A 84 -0.39 -8.38 11.44
C THR A 84 -0.25 -9.64 10.60
N ASN A 85 -1.25 -9.97 9.79
CA ASN A 85 -1.17 -11.11 8.89
C ASN A 85 -0.08 -10.92 7.83
N ILE A 86 -0.01 -9.75 7.17
CA ILE A 86 1.05 -9.46 6.19
C ILE A 86 2.44 -9.60 6.82
N LEU A 87 2.65 -9.05 8.02
CA LEU A 87 3.94 -9.13 8.72
C LEU A 87 4.31 -10.58 9.03
N ASN A 88 3.39 -11.35 9.59
CA ASN A 88 3.66 -12.71 10.05
C ASN A 88 3.77 -13.72 8.90
N THR A 89 2.99 -13.56 7.82
CA THR A 89 2.93 -14.58 6.75
C THR A 89 3.77 -14.22 5.53
N MET A 90 3.95 -12.94 5.21
CA MET A 90 4.65 -12.52 3.99
C MET A 90 6.02 -11.89 4.26
N ILE A 91 6.27 -11.36 5.46
CA ILE A 91 7.51 -10.64 5.76
C ILE A 91 8.44 -11.49 6.64
N ILE A 92 8.10 -11.74 7.91
CA ILE A 92 9.03 -12.33 8.90
C ILE A 92 9.49 -13.73 8.48
N ASP A 93 8.56 -14.58 8.01
CA ASP A 93 8.82 -15.95 7.55
C ASP A 93 8.29 -16.17 6.11
N GLY A 94 8.28 -15.11 5.31
CA GLY A 94 7.58 -15.10 4.04
C GLY A 94 8.46 -14.96 2.81
N VAL A 95 7.92 -14.26 1.82
CA VAL A 95 8.44 -14.22 0.45
C VAL A 95 9.73 -13.42 0.29
N LEU A 96 10.09 -12.60 1.29
CA LEU A 96 11.30 -11.78 1.26
C LEU A 96 12.56 -12.54 1.70
N GLY A 97 12.42 -13.80 2.13
CA GLY A 97 13.49 -14.58 2.72
C GLY A 97 13.78 -14.15 4.17
N PRO A 98 14.92 -14.60 4.75
CA PRO A 98 15.25 -14.33 6.15
C PRO A 98 15.28 -12.84 6.45
N ILE A 99 14.60 -12.42 7.52
CA ILE A 99 14.59 -11.03 8.00
C ILE A 99 15.48 -10.89 9.23
N LYS A 100 16.44 -9.97 9.18
CA LYS A 100 17.34 -9.65 10.30
C LYS A 100 16.70 -8.69 11.31
N ALA A 101 15.98 -7.70 10.79
CA ALA A 101 15.24 -6.71 11.57
C ALA A 101 14.20 -6.01 10.69
N TYR A 102 13.17 -5.42 11.32
CA TYR A 102 12.31 -4.46 10.66
C TYR A 102 11.91 -3.35 11.64
N PHE A 103 11.57 -2.19 11.09
CA PHE A 103 11.01 -1.06 11.82
C PHE A 103 9.72 -0.65 11.13
N GLY A 104 8.64 -0.48 11.90
CA GLY A 104 7.33 -0.15 11.36
C GLY A 104 6.65 0.96 12.13
N THR A 105 5.95 1.83 11.42
CA THR A 105 5.20 2.92 12.05
C THR A 105 3.95 3.26 11.25
N ALA A 106 2.84 3.44 11.97
CA ALA A 106 1.53 3.73 11.38
C ALA A 106 1.23 5.24 11.38
N GLU A 107 0.68 5.73 10.28
CA GLU A 107 0.21 7.10 10.11
C GLU A 107 -1.24 7.15 9.65
N SER A 108 -1.97 8.18 10.10
CA SER A 108 -3.27 8.51 9.51
C SER A 108 -3.02 9.23 8.19
N GLN A 109 -3.65 8.77 7.13
CA GLN A 109 -3.68 9.48 5.86
C GLN A 109 -4.66 10.66 5.91
N GLY A 110 -4.63 11.52 4.89
CA GLY A 110 -5.48 12.72 4.80
C GLY A 110 -6.99 12.46 4.76
N ARG A 111 -7.42 11.20 4.70
CA ARG A 111 -8.82 10.75 4.73
C ARG A 111 -9.19 9.95 6.00
N GLY A 112 -8.29 9.89 6.99
CA GLY A 112 -8.52 9.26 8.31
C GLY A 112 -8.16 7.78 8.42
N SER A 113 -7.96 7.07 7.31
CA SER A 113 -7.53 5.67 7.31
C SER A 113 -6.02 5.52 7.53
N LEU A 114 -5.58 4.36 8.02
CA LEU A 114 -4.19 4.13 8.41
C LEU A 114 -3.37 3.54 7.25
N HIS A 115 -2.11 3.93 7.14
CA HIS A 115 -1.10 3.22 6.36
C HIS A 115 0.15 2.97 7.22
N LEU A 116 0.91 1.95 6.84
CA LEU A 116 2.13 1.54 7.52
C LEU A 116 3.35 1.87 6.65
N HIS A 117 4.34 2.54 7.23
CA HIS A 117 5.69 2.60 6.66
C HIS A 117 6.58 1.57 7.34
N LEU A 118 7.33 0.82 6.54
CA LEU A 118 8.26 -0.22 6.96
C LEU A 118 9.65 0.03 6.39
N LEU A 119 10.65 -0.16 7.24
CA LEU A 119 12.04 -0.37 6.87
C LEU A 119 12.41 -1.81 7.21
N ILE A 120 12.97 -2.56 6.26
CA ILE A 120 13.26 -3.99 6.43
C ILE A 120 14.73 -4.24 6.14
N TRP A 121 15.37 -5.03 7.02
CA TRP A 121 16.72 -5.53 6.87
C TRP A 121 16.69 -7.01 6.56
N LEU A 122 17.14 -7.37 5.35
CA LEU A 122 17.24 -8.76 4.94
C LEU A 122 18.46 -9.42 5.60
N GLY A 123 18.33 -10.70 5.89
CA GLY A 123 19.38 -11.56 6.44
C GLY A 123 20.18 -12.25 5.34
N HIS A 124 20.57 -11.52 4.29
CA HIS A 124 21.48 -12.05 3.27
C HIS A 124 22.90 -11.49 3.46
N ASP A 125 23.91 -12.29 3.14
CA ASP A 125 25.32 -11.91 3.32
C ASP A 125 25.87 -11.05 2.17
N MET A 126 25.09 -10.86 1.10
CA MET A 126 25.51 -10.13 -0.09
C MET A 126 25.63 -8.62 0.18
N LYS A 127 26.83 -8.09 0.01
CA LYS A 127 27.14 -6.66 0.10
C LYS A 127 27.03 -5.99 -1.27
N LEU A 128 27.06 -4.66 -1.28
CA LEU A 128 27.04 -3.88 -2.52
C LEU A 128 28.21 -4.24 -3.45
N ALA A 129 29.42 -4.40 -2.90
CA ALA A 129 30.59 -4.82 -3.67
C ALA A 129 30.41 -6.21 -4.32
N ASP A 130 29.80 -7.16 -3.60
CA ASP A 130 29.52 -8.49 -4.13
C ASP A 130 28.51 -8.42 -5.29
N MET A 131 27.55 -7.49 -5.22
CA MET A 131 26.61 -7.22 -6.31
C MET A 131 27.31 -6.58 -7.52
N GLU A 132 28.19 -5.59 -7.30
CA GLU A 132 28.98 -4.94 -8.36
C GLU A 132 29.84 -5.94 -9.13
N GLU A 133 30.46 -6.89 -8.42
CA GLU A 133 31.23 -7.98 -9.01
C GLU A 133 30.32 -8.96 -9.78
N ARG A 134 29.21 -9.41 -9.17
CA ARG A 134 28.27 -10.35 -9.82
C ARG A 134 27.62 -9.79 -11.07
N ILE A 135 27.36 -8.48 -11.13
CA ILE A 135 26.79 -7.82 -12.32
C ILE A 135 27.75 -7.88 -13.53
N GLN A 136 29.06 -8.06 -13.31
CA GLN A 136 30.01 -8.26 -14.41
C GLN A 136 29.77 -9.58 -15.14
N ASP A 137 29.30 -10.62 -14.44
CA ASP A 137 28.93 -11.90 -15.03
C ASP A 137 27.68 -11.76 -15.91
N ALA A 138 27.81 -12.12 -17.19
CA ALA A 138 26.74 -11.93 -18.17
C ALA A 138 25.51 -12.80 -17.85
N ASN A 139 25.72 -14.03 -17.40
CA ASN A 139 24.64 -14.96 -17.09
C ASN A 139 23.82 -14.49 -15.88
N PHE A 140 24.48 -14.04 -14.81
CA PHE A 140 23.83 -13.46 -13.66
C PHE A 140 23.04 -12.20 -14.03
N ARG A 141 23.67 -11.29 -14.80
CA ARG A 141 23.03 -10.06 -15.25
C ARG A 141 21.78 -10.31 -16.09
N ASP A 142 21.82 -11.27 -17.01
CA ASP A 142 20.68 -11.59 -17.86
C ASP A 142 19.54 -12.26 -17.06
N LYS A 143 19.87 -13.11 -16.08
CA LYS A 143 18.89 -13.66 -15.13
C LYS A 143 18.26 -12.58 -14.25
N LEU A 144 19.05 -11.64 -13.77
CA LEU A 144 18.55 -10.51 -12.96
C LEU A 144 17.59 -9.65 -13.78
N LYS A 145 17.91 -9.35 -15.05
CA LYS A 145 16.99 -8.63 -15.95
C LYS A 145 15.69 -9.39 -16.15
N ALA A 146 15.76 -10.68 -16.50
CA ALA A 146 14.56 -11.49 -16.70
C ALA A 146 13.68 -11.55 -15.45
N TYR A 147 14.29 -11.64 -14.26
CA TYR A 147 13.57 -11.56 -13.00
C TYR A 147 12.89 -10.20 -12.81
N LEU A 148 13.59 -9.09 -13.04
CA LEU A 148 13.03 -7.74 -12.91
C LEU A 148 11.88 -7.51 -13.89
N GLU A 149 12.00 -7.98 -15.13
CA GLU A 149 10.95 -7.89 -16.15
C GLU A 149 9.71 -8.73 -15.80
N ASP A 150 9.87 -9.83 -15.07
CA ASP A 150 8.75 -10.66 -14.60
C ASP A 150 7.99 -10.04 -13.42
N ILE A 151 8.71 -9.41 -12.48
CA ILE A 151 8.11 -8.88 -11.24
C ILE A 151 7.64 -7.43 -11.35
N ILE A 152 8.28 -6.60 -12.20
CA ILE A 152 7.88 -5.21 -12.38
C ILE A 152 6.72 -5.18 -13.36
N LYS A 153 5.51 -5.03 -12.83
CA LYS A 153 4.29 -4.77 -13.62
C LYS A 153 3.81 -3.36 -13.32
N GLU A 154 3.72 -2.54 -14.36
CA GLU A 154 3.09 -1.24 -14.31
C GLU A 154 1.76 -1.35 -15.08
N ASP A 155 0.64 -1.38 -14.36
CA ASP A 155 -0.68 -1.44 -14.96
C ASP A 155 -1.22 -0.02 -15.15
N LEU A 156 -0.86 0.60 -16.27
CA LEU A 156 -1.44 1.89 -16.70
C LEU A 156 -2.63 1.70 -17.65
N ASP A 157 -2.86 0.48 -18.14
CA ASP A 157 -3.70 0.27 -19.33
C ASP A 157 -5.20 0.28 -19.00
N ASP A 158 -5.60 0.00 -17.76
CA ASP A 158 -7.00 0.10 -17.29
C ASP A 158 -7.56 1.55 -17.28
N PHE A 159 -6.72 2.57 -17.48
CA PHE A 159 -7.16 3.97 -17.55
C PHE A 159 -7.47 4.45 -18.99
N LYS A 160 -7.06 3.72 -20.03
CA LYS A 160 -7.26 4.15 -21.43
C LYS A 160 -8.69 3.91 -21.93
N ASP A 161 -9.37 2.89 -21.44
CA ASP A 161 -10.68 2.50 -21.97
C ASP A 161 -11.87 3.28 -21.38
N LYS A 162 -11.68 4.04 -20.30
CA LYS A 162 -12.76 4.85 -19.69
C LYS A 162 -12.94 6.24 -20.29
N HIS A 163 -11.97 6.75 -21.05
CA HIS A 163 -12.09 8.06 -21.71
C HIS A 163 -12.54 7.99 -23.17
N ALA A 164 -12.60 6.80 -23.78
CA ALA A 164 -13.01 6.65 -25.18
C ALA A 164 -14.53 6.76 -25.41
N PHE A 165 -15.36 6.71 -24.35
CA PHE A 165 -16.82 6.65 -24.49
C PHE A 165 -17.59 7.94 -24.13
N GLU A 166 -16.95 8.97 -23.56
CA GLU A 166 -17.67 10.22 -23.19
C GLU A 166 -17.61 11.34 -24.24
N ASP A 167 -16.76 11.26 -25.27
CA ASP A 167 -16.54 12.39 -26.20
C ASP A 167 -17.41 12.40 -27.48
N SER A 168 -18.37 11.47 -27.64
CA SER A 168 -19.10 11.34 -28.92
C SER A 168 -20.56 11.79 -28.96
N ASN A 169 -21.16 12.30 -27.87
CA ASN A 169 -22.58 12.69 -27.92
C ASN A 169 -22.96 13.92 -27.06
N VAL A 170 -22.56 15.13 -27.49
CA VAL A 170 -23.32 16.36 -27.16
C VAL A 170 -23.25 17.36 -28.34
N PRO A 171 -24.38 17.73 -28.97
CA PRO A 171 -24.41 18.83 -29.92
C PRO A 171 -24.19 20.16 -29.18
N ARG A 172 -23.13 20.89 -29.53
CA ARG A 172 -22.90 22.25 -29.02
C ARG A 172 -23.90 23.21 -29.67
N SER A 173 -24.91 23.63 -28.91
CA SER A 173 -25.52 24.94 -29.08
C SER A 173 -25.84 25.49 -27.70
N PHE A 174 -25.43 26.73 -27.43
CA PHE A 174 -26.23 27.77 -26.76
C PHE A 174 -25.37 29.03 -26.65
N ASN A 175 -25.79 30.04 -27.41
CA ASN A 175 -25.27 31.39 -27.45
C ASN A 175 -26.14 32.21 -26.48
N THR A 176 -25.60 32.73 -25.36
CA THR A 176 -26.19 33.92 -24.68
C THR A 176 -25.17 34.59 -23.75
N PRO A 177 -25.00 35.93 -23.80
CA PRO A 177 -24.03 36.64 -22.97
C PRO A 177 -24.60 36.99 -21.59
N ILE A 178 -23.79 36.87 -20.54
CA ILE A 178 -24.14 37.36 -19.19
C ILE A 178 -23.41 38.69 -18.95
N ARG A 179 -24.22 39.72 -18.67
CA ARG A 179 -23.82 41.09 -18.31
C ARG A 179 -23.52 41.11 -16.80
N LEU A 180 -22.38 41.69 -16.41
CA LEU A 180 -22.02 41.92 -15.01
C LEU A 180 -22.73 43.17 -14.47
N SER A 181 -23.26 43.06 -13.26
CA SER A 181 -23.52 44.17 -12.33
C SER A 181 -22.86 43.85 -11.00
#